data_AF-A0A2E4DX80-F1
#
_entry.id   AF-A0A2E4DX80-F1
#
_cell.length_a   1.000
_cell.length_b   1.000
_cell.length_c   1.000
_cell.angle_alpha   90.00
_cell.angle_beta   90.00
_cell.angle_gamma   90.00
#
_symmetry.space_group_name_H-M   'P 1'
#
loop_
_entity.id
_entity.type
_entity.pdbx_description
1 polymer ?
#
loop_
_entity_poly.entity_id
_entity_poly.type
_entity_poly.pdbx_seq_one_letter_code
_entity_poly.pdbx_strand_id
1 'polypeptide(L)'
;MKQITIILVFFTVLLGQESEKVANACQSDLIKRAKKEGMRSIGYKELPQYFKDVWKCRKEKKGKKTLQKINQRTIEVDHENSATFQGFTSTCAYCVSSSVLIFYIFKLSGN
;
A
#
# COMPACT_ATOMS: atom_id res chain seq x y z
N MET A 1 7.32 -39.88 7.58
CA MET A 1 6.24 -39.51 8.53
C MET A 1 6.62 -38.37 9.47
N LYS A 2 7.79 -38.39 10.14
CA LYS A 2 8.26 -37.30 11.03
C LYS A 2 8.19 -35.87 10.44
N GLN A 3 8.57 -35.71 9.17
CA GLN A 3 8.56 -34.40 8.49
C GLN A 3 7.13 -33.82 8.30
N ILE A 4 6.14 -34.68 8.03
CA ILE A 4 4.74 -34.26 7.81
C ILE A 4 4.12 -33.79 9.14
N THR A 5 4.46 -34.45 10.25
CA THR A 5 3.98 -34.07 11.59
C THR A 5 4.52 -32.71 12.01
N ILE A 6 5.78 -32.39 11.69
CA ILE A 6 6.38 -31.08 12.00
C ILE A 6 5.69 -29.96 11.22
N ILE A 7 5.39 -30.19 9.94
CA ILE A 7 4.67 -29.22 9.09
C ILE A 7 3.26 -28.97 9.62
N LEU A 8 2.55 -30.02 10.03
CA LEU A 8 1.20 -29.91 10.61
C LEU A 8 1.20 -29.13 11.94
N VAL A 9 2.19 -29.35 12.80
CA VAL A 9 2.31 -28.62 14.08
C VAL A 9 2.67 -27.14 13.85
N PHE A 10 3.50 -26.83 12.84
CA PHE A 10 3.76 -25.44 12.48
C PHE A 10 2.51 -24.73 11.94
N PHE A 11 1.69 -25.43 11.15
CA PHE A 11 0.46 -24.88 10.60
C PHE A 11 -0.58 -24.56 11.68
N THR A 12 -0.71 -25.39 12.72
CA THR A 12 -1.65 -25.13 13.81
C THR A 12 -1.22 -23.94 14.68
N VAL A 13 0.08 -23.76 14.91
CA VAL A 13 0.60 -22.59 15.64
C VAL A 13 0.38 -21.29 14.86
N LEU A 14 0.52 -21.31 13.53
CA LEU A 14 0.23 -20.15 12.68
C LEU A 14 -1.27 -19.79 12.66
N LEU A 15 -2.15 -20.79 12.78
CA LEU A 15 -3.61 -20.59 12.81
C LEU A 15 -4.15 -20.22 14.20
N GLY A 16 -3.38 -20.47 15.27
CA GLY A 16 -3.77 -20.23 16.66
C GLY A 16 -3.57 -18.81 17.19
N GLN A 17 -3.10 -17.87 16.35
CA GLN A 17 -3.02 -16.46 16.75
C GLN A 17 -4.44 -15.85 16.79
N GLU A 18 -5.11 -15.99 17.94
CA GLU A 18 -6.26 -15.15 18.27
C GLU A 18 -5.80 -13.69 18.31
N SER A 19 -6.08 -12.98 17.22
CA SER A 19 -6.00 -11.53 17.17
C SER A 19 -6.88 -10.98 18.29
N GLU A 20 -6.25 -10.32 19.25
CA GLU A 20 -6.88 -9.47 20.26
C GLU A 20 -8.07 -8.75 19.62
N LYS A 21 -9.27 -8.98 20.17
CA LYS A 21 -10.52 -8.47 19.61
C LYS A 21 -10.54 -6.97 19.82
N VAL A 22 -9.93 -6.22 18.89
CA VAL A 22 -10.13 -4.77 18.80
C VAL A 22 -11.63 -4.55 18.64
N ALA A 23 -12.25 -3.98 19.67
CA ALA A 23 -13.71 -3.87 19.79
C ALA A 23 -14.38 -3.06 18.65
N ASN A 24 -13.60 -2.30 17.87
CA ASN A 24 -14.00 -1.75 16.57
C ASN A 24 -12.80 -1.75 15.61
N ALA A 25 -12.86 -2.54 14.54
CA ALA A 25 -11.83 -2.59 13.51
C ALA A 25 -11.67 -1.25 12.77
N CYS A 26 -12.71 -0.41 12.72
CA CYS A 26 -12.58 0.95 12.18
C CYS A 26 -11.77 1.93 13.06
N GLN A 27 -11.40 1.53 14.27
CA GLN A 27 -10.57 2.33 15.18
C GLN A 27 -9.12 1.85 15.26
N SER A 28 -8.71 0.89 14.42
CA SER A 28 -7.30 0.47 14.39
C SER A 28 -6.39 1.63 13.98
N ASP A 29 -5.14 1.59 14.45
CA ASP A 29 -4.19 2.67 14.19
C ASP A 29 -3.85 2.78 12.70
N LEU A 30 -3.87 1.65 11.97
CA LEU A 30 -3.70 1.63 10.52
C LEU A 30 -4.86 2.36 9.81
N ILE A 31 -6.11 2.12 10.21
CA ILE A 31 -7.28 2.82 9.66
C ILE A 31 -7.25 4.32 10.03
N LYS A 32 -6.85 4.66 11.25
CA LYS A 32 -6.70 6.06 11.68
C LYS A 32 -5.62 6.79 10.87
N ARG A 33 -4.47 6.14 10.63
CA ARG A 33 -3.38 6.69 9.80
C ARG A 33 -3.84 6.88 8.36
N ALA A 34 -4.44 5.86 7.76
CA ALA A 34 -4.99 5.94 6.41
C ALA A 34 -6.07 7.02 6.26
N LYS A 35 -6.84 7.31 7.31
CA LYS A 35 -7.83 8.39 7.31
C LYS A 35 -7.21 9.79 7.32
N LYS A 36 -6.03 9.97 7.92
CA LYS A 36 -5.33 11.26 7.98
C LYS A 36 -4.48 11.50 6.73
N GLU A 37 -3.72 10.49 6.33
CA GLU A 37 -2.64 10.62 5.35
C GLU A 37 -2.93 9.90 4.02
N GLY A 38 -4.04 9.15 3.94
CA GLY A 38 -4.36 8.31 2.78
C GLY A 38 -3.73 6.92 2.85
N MET A 39 -4.17 6.03 1.97
CA MET A 39 -3.75 4.62 1.97
C MET A 39 -2.25 4.43 1.74
N ARG A 40 -1.61 5.32 0.99
CA ARG A 40 -0.16 5.23 0.67
C ARG A 40 0.76 5.45 1.86
N SER A 41 0.25 5.95 2.99
CA SER A 41 1.00 6.04 4.26
C SER A 41 1.28 4.67 4.90
N ILE A 42 0.58 3.61 4.47
CA ILE A 42 0.73 2.27 5.03
C ILE A 42 1.93 1.57 4.39
N GLY A 43 2.88 1.15 5.23
CA GLY A 43 4.07 0.43 4.77
C GLY A 43 3.73 -0.96 4.22
N TYR A 44 4.58 -1.47 3.32
CA TYR A 44 4.41 -2.77 2.66
C TYR A 44 4.26 -3.96 3.64
N LYS A 45 4.91 -3.90 4.81
CA LYS A 45 4.80 -4.94 5.85
C LYS A 45 3.45 -4.92 6.58
N GLU A 46 2.83 -3.75 6.69
CA GLU A 46 1.58 -3.54 7.43
C GLU A 46 0.33 -3.70 6.56
N LEU A 47 0.51 -3.70 5.23
CA LEU A 47 -0.55 -3.85 4.23
C LEU A 47 -1.47 -5.08 4.46
N PRO A 48 -0.95 -6.29 4.74
CA PRO A 48 -1.80 -7.45 5.00
C PRO A 48 -2.74 -7.24 6.20
N GLN A 49 -2.24 -6.60 7.27
CA GLN A 49 -3.04 -6.29 8.45
C GLN A 49 -4.05 -5.18 8.16
N TYR A 50 -3.64 -4.13 7.44
CA TYR A 50 -4.52 -3.07 6.99
C TYR A 50 -5.70 -3.60 6.17
N PHE A 51 -5.48 -4.54 5.25
CA PHE A 51 -6.57 -5.15 4.49
C PHE A 51 -7.55 -5.93 5.36
N LYS A 52 -7.06 -6.68 6.36
CA LYS A 52 -7.92 -7.35 7.34
C LYS A 52 -8.76 -6.33 8.11
N ASP A 53 -8.16 -5.24 8.55
CA ASP A 53 -8.83 -4.16 9.29
C ASP A 53 -9.88 -3.45 8.42
N VAL A 54 -9.57 -3.15 7.15
CA VAL A 54 -10.51 -2.58 6.18
C VAL A 54 -11.70 -3.52 5.97
N TRP A 55 -11.46 -4.83 5.81
CA TRP A 55 -12.52 -5.80 5.59
C TRP A 55 -13.44 -5.94 6.79
N LYS A 56 -12.89 -5.94 8.01
CA LYS A 56 -13.68 -5.92 9.25
C LYS A 56 -14.42 -4.59 9.40
N CYS A 57 -13.76 -3.46 9.18
CA CYS A 57 -14.33 -2.12 9.27
C CYS A 57 -15.51 -1.93 8.28
N ARG A 58 -15.42 -2.50 7.07
CA ARG A 58 -16.50 -2.47 6.07
C ARG A 58 -17.82 -3.03 6.61
N LYS A 59 -17.78 -4.00 7.54
CA LYS A 59 -18.96 -4.63 8.13
C LYS A 59 -19.60 -3.81 9.25
N GLU A 60 -18.93 -2.78 9.76
CA GLU A 60 -19.47 -1.91 10.81
C GLU A 60 -20.45 -0.87 10.25
N LYS A 61 -21.43 -0.44 11.07
CA LYS A 61 -22.47 0.55 10.67
C LYS A 61 -21.89 1.86 10.11
N LYS A 62 -20.71 2.31 10.60
CA LYS A 62 -20.04 3.54 10.14
C LYS A 62 -18.87 3.28 9.17
N GLY A 63 -18.61 2.01 8.82
CA GLY A 63 -17.46 1.60 8.02
C GLY A 63 -17.41 2.25 6.64
N LYS A 64 -18.53 2.24 5.91
CA LYS A 64 -18.63 2.83 4.57
C LYS A 64 -18.19 4.29 4.54
N LYS A 65 -18.67 5.11 5.49
CA LYS A 65 -18.33 6.53 5.58
C LYS A 65 -16.85 6.74 5.91
N THR A 66 -16.29 5.89 6.78
CA THR A 66 -14.85 5.94 7.10
C THR A 66 -13.99 5.59 5.88
N LEU A 67 -14.31 4.51 5.17
CA LEU A 67 -13.58 4.10 3.97
C LEU A 67 -13.71 5.12 2.83
N GLN A 68 -14.87 5.75 2.67
CA GLN A 68 -15.03 6.87 1.72
C GLN A 68 -14.11 8.05 2.04
N LYS A 69 -13.96 8.42 3.32
CA LYS A 69 -13.03 9.48 3.73
C LYS A 69 -11.58 9.12 3.43
N ILE A 70 -11.18 7.87 3.68
CA ILE A 70 -9.83 7.37 3.34
C ILE A 70 -9.61 7.47 1.84
N ASN A 71 -10.58 7.03 1.03
CA ASN A 71 -10.48 7.07 -0.42
C ASN A 71 -10.37 8.51 -0.94
N GLN A 72 -11.21 9.42 -0.45
CA GLN A 72 -11.16 10.83 -0.81
C GLN A 72 -9.81 11.44 -0.46
N ARG A 73 -9.30 11.17 0.75
CA ARG A 73 -7.99 11.68 1.17
C ARG A 73 -6.85 11.11 0.34
N THR A 74 -6.95 9.83 -0.04
CA THR A 74 -5.96 9.19 -0.91
C THR A 74 -5.94 9.85 -2.29
N ILE A 75 -7.10 10.15 -2.87
CA ILE A 75 -7.20 10.86 -4.15
C ILE A 75 -6.58 12.26 -4.07
N GLU A 76 -6.87 13.01 -3.00
CA GLU A 76 -6.28 14.35 -2.79
C GLU A 76 -4.76 14.30 -2.71
N VAL A 77 -4.22 13.43 -1.87
CA VAL A 77 -2.76 13.28 -1.70
C VAL A 77 -2.11 12.76 -2.98
N ASP A 78 -2.76 11.84 -3.69
CA ASP A 78 -2.26 11.33 -4.97
C ASP A 78 -2.25 12.40 -6.06
N HIS A 79 -3.22 13.32 -6.05
CA HIS A 79 -3.27 14.47 -6.95
C HIS A 79 -2.19 15.52 -6.60
N GLU A 80 -1.96 15.80 -5.32
CA GLU A 80 -0.85 16.67 -4.89
C GLU A 80 0.50 16.06 -5.29
N ASN A 81 0.67 14.75 -5.07
CA ASN A 81 1.89 14.05 -5.42
C ASN A 81 2.09 13.94 -6.94
N SER A 82 1.03 13.85 -7.74
CA SER A 82 1.16 13.77 -9.21
C SER A 82 1.66 15.07 -9.84
N ALA A 83 1.46 16.22 -9.18
CA ALA A 83 2.06 17.48 -9.58
C ALA A 83 3.58 17.50 -9.35
N THR A 84 4.07 16.66 -8.43
CA THR A 84 5.50 16.47 -8.21
C THR A 84 6.02 15.33 -9.10
N PHE A 85 7.20 15.50 -9.69
CA PHE A 85 7.83 14.46 -10.50
C PHE A 85 8.43 13.37 -9.59
N GLN A 86 7.56 12.67 -8.85
CA GLN A 86 7.92 11.66 -7.87
C GLN A 86 7.31 10.30 -8.24
N GLY A 87 8.04 9.24 -7.90
CA GLY A 87 7.62 7.86 -8.14
C GLY A 87 8.21 7.23 -9.39
N PHE A 88 7.83 5.97 -9.63
CA PHE A 88 8.45 5.12 -10.65
C PHE A 88 8.29 5.66 -12.08
N THR A 89 7.13 6.25 -12.39
CA THR A 89 6.82 6.83 -13.70
C THR A 89 7.75 7.99 -14.07
N SER A 90 8.14 8.79 -13.08
CA SER A 90 9.09 9.89 -13.22
C SER A 90 10.48 9.37 -13.62
N THR A 91 10.98 8.33 -12.95
CA THR A 91 12.26 7.70 -13.31
C THR A 91 12.26 7.18 -14.75
N CYS A 92 11.18 6.52 -15.18
CA CYS A 92 11.05 6.06 -16.56
C CYS A 92 11.08 7.21 -17.56
N ALA A 93 10.32 8.29 -17.29
CA ALA A 93 10.30 9.46 -18.14
C ALA A 93 11.68 10.15 -18.23
N TYR A 94 12.43 10.22 -17.12
CA TYR A 94 13.80 10.72 -17.12
C TYR A 94 14.75 9.83 -17.95
N CYS A 95 14.69 8.51 -17.78
CA CYS A 95 15.55 7.59 -18.54
C CYS A 95 15.28 7.65 -20.05
N VAL A 96 14.01 7.73 -20.46
CA VAL A 96 13.62 7.83 -21.87
C VAL A 96 14.07 9.17 -22.45
N SER A 97 13.77 10.29 -21.78
CA SER A 97 14.16 11.62 -22.25
C SER A 97 15.69 11.75 -22.35
N SER A 98 16.43 11.25 -21.37
CA SER A 98 17.90 11.23 -21.40
C SER A 98 18.44 10.40 -22.56
N SER A 99 17.89 9.20 -22.79
CA SER A 99 18.31 8.32 -23.90
C SER A 99 18.09 8.97 -25.25
N VAL A 100 16.93 9.61 -25.45
CA VAL A 100 16.62 10.34 -26.69
C VAL A 100 17.58 11.51 -26.88
N LEU A 101 17.85 12.27 -25.83
CA LEU A 101 18.71 13.45 -25.88
C LEU A 101 20.16 13.07 -26.21
N ILE A 102 20.67 11.99 -25.59
CA ILE A 102 21.97 11.40 -25.91
C ILE A 102 22.03 10.98 -27.37
N PHE A 103 21.02 10.24 -27.85
CA PHE A 103 20.97 9.81 -29.25
C PHE A 103 21.05 10.99 -30.23
N TYR A 104 20.30 12.07 -29.98
CA TYR A 104 20.35 13.26 -30.82
C TYR A 104 21.69 13.99 -30.75
N ILE A 105 22.31 14.09 -29.57
CA ILE A 105 23.65 14.68 -29.43
C ILE A 105 24.68 13.87 -30.22
N PHE A 106 24.71 12.54 -30.08
CA PHE A 106 25.62 11.68 -30.84
C PHE A 106 25.42 11.85 -32.34
N LYS A 107 24.17 11.84 -32.81
CA LYS A 107 23.82 12.02 -34.22
C LYS A 107 24.23 13.40 -34.77
N LEU A 108 24.10 14.46 -33.98
CA LEU A 108 24.48 15.83 -34.38
C LEU A 108 26.00 16.05 -34.30
N SER A 109 26.70 15.34 -33.42
CA SER A 109 28.15 15.46 -33.24
C SER A 109 28.98 14.77 -34.34
N GLY A 110 28.31 14.19 -35.36
CA GLY A 110 28.97 13.76 -36.60
C GLY A 110 29.83 12.51 -36.50
N ASN A 111 29.60 11.64 -35.51
CA ASN A 111 30.23 10.32 -35.40
C ASN A 111 29.23 9.20 -35.67
#